data_AF-A0A397IYL6-F1
#
_entry.id   AF-A0A397IYL6-F1
#
_cell.length_a   1.000
_cell.length_b   1.000
_cell.length_c   1.000
_cell.angle_alpha   90.00
_cell.angle_beta   90.00
_cell.angle_gamma   90.00
#
_symmetry.space_group_name_H-M   'P 1'
#
loop_
_entity.id
_entity.type
_entity.pdbx_description
1 polymer ?
#
loop_
_entity_poly.entity_id
_entity_poly.type
_entity_poly.pdbx_seq_one_letter_code
_entity_poly.pdbx_strand_id
1 'polypeptide(L)' 'MALKNYGPCSVQNCNLPRDRYRQFTSLAYNKAQKKGTYKTYPYLKIGQQLCYLHYLRIVEPDRGQKSRTPELKNYSFHQ' A
#
# COMPACT_ATOMS: atom_id res chain seq x y z
N MET A 1 23.86 -4.99 4.43
CA MET A 1 23.56 -3.59 4.04
C MET A 1 22.05 -3.41 4.00
N ALA A 2 21.51 -2.45 4.76
CA ALA A 2 20.11 -2.05 4.56
C ALA A 2 20.00 -1.42 3.15
N LEU A 3 19.02 -1.84 2.33
CA LEU A 3 18.76 -1.13 1.08
C LEU A 3 18.49 0.34 1.42
N LYS A 4 18.99 1.29 0.63
CA LYS A 4 18.72 2.73 0.83
C LYS A 4 17.55 3.13 -0.06
N ASN A 5 16.70 4.00 0.46
CA ASN A 5 15.56 4.53 -0.26
C ASN A 5 15.85 5.91 -0.86
N TYR A 6 15.63 6.05 -2.15
CA TYR A 6 15.75 7.31 -2.87
C TYR A 6 14.39 7.92 -3.26
N GLY A 7 13.28 7.30 -2.87
CA GLY A 7 11.94 7.82 -3.14
C GLY A 7 11.30 8.58 -1.97
N PRO A 8 10.01 8.92 -2.07
CA PRO A 8 9.35 9.86 -1.16
C PRO A 8 9.29 9.36 0.28
N CYS A 9 9.33 8.05 0.53
CA CYS A 9 9.41 7.52 1.90
C CYS A 9 10.73 7.93 2.62
N SER A 10 11.77 8.32 1.88
CA SER A 10 13.03 8.83 2.42
C SER A 10 12.89 10.30 2.82
N VAL A 11 12.30 11.11 1.94
CA VAL A 11 12.07 12.56 2.14
C VAL A 11 11.02 12.83 3.22
N GLN A 12 9.95 12.04 3.24
CA GLN A 12 8.84 12.20 4.20
C GLN A 12 9.11 11.54 5.57
N ASN A 13 10.37 11.15 5.84
CA ASN A 13 10.78 10.49 7.08
C ASN A 13 9.86 9.34 7.52
N CYS A 14 9.64 8.37 6.62
CA CYS A 14 8.69 7.29 6.89
C CYS A 14 9.23 6.32 7.98
N ASN A 15 8.72 6.40 9.21
CA ASN A 15 9.20 5.62 10.37
C ASN A 15 8.72 4.15 10.41
N LEU A 16 8.21 3.61 9.30
CA LEU A 16 7.75 2.22 9.24
C LEU A 16 8.94 1.24 9.25
N PRO A 17 8.82 0.03 9.83
CA PRO A 17 9.87 -1.00 9.78
C PRO A 17 10.26 -1.28 8.32
N ARG A 18 11.55 -1.12 8.01
CA ARG A 18 12.07 -1.05 6.62
C ARG A 18 12.93 -2.25 6.28
N ASP A 19 12.31 -3.42 6.10
CA ASP A 19 13.09 -4.58 5.71
C ASP A 19 13.48 -4.49 4.22
N ARG A 20 12.60 -3.90 3.39
CA ARG A 20 12.74 -3.83 1.93
C ARG A 20 12.07 -2.59 1.33
N TYR A 21 12.71 -2.03 0.31
CA TYR A 21 12.13 -1.00 -0.55
C TYR A 21 11.74 -1.58 -1.90
N ARG A 22 10.67 -1.06 -2.50
CA ARG A 22 10.19 -1.47 -3.82
C ARG A 22 10.13 -0.25 -4.73
N GLN A 23 10.64 -0.42 -5.94
CA GLN A 23 10.49 0.57 -6.99
C GLN A 23 9.03 0.62 -7.45
N PHE A 24 8.51 1.82 -7.61
CA PHE A 24 7.21 2.09 -8.19
C PHE A 24 7.35 2.04 -9.72
N THR A 25 7.14 0.87 -10.29
CA THR A 25 7.27 0.62 -11.74
C THR A 25 6.02 1.08 -12.49
N SER A 26 6.06 1.09 -13.83
CA SER A 26 4.88 1.36 -14.66
C SER A 26 3.74 0.37 -14.39
N LEU A 27 4.07 -0.90 -14.09
CA LEU A 27 3.09 -1.90 -13.68
C LEU A 27 2.41 -1.52 -12.35
N ALA A 28 3.20 -1.06 -11.37
CA ALA A 28 2.69 -0.62 -10.08
C ALA A 28 1.79 0.62 -10.21
N TYR A 29 2.18 1.57 -11.08
CA TYR A 29 1.36 2.72 -11.44
C TYR A 29 0.02 2.32 -12.05
N ASN A 30 0.02 1.44 -13.05
CA ASN A 30 -1.21 0.95 -13.68
C ASN A 30 -2.14 0.25 -12.67
N LYS A 31 -1.58 -0.53 -11.74
CA LYS A 31 -2.36 -1.15 -10.65
C LYS A 31 -2.98 -0.10 -9.73
N ALA A 32 -2.20 0.88 -9.28
CA ALA A 32 -2.69 1.95 -8.41
C ALA A 32 -3.74 2.84 -9.08
N GLN A 33 -3.62 3.08 -10.38
CA GLN A 33 -4.65 3.78 -11.16
C GLN A 33 -5.96 2.99 -11.23
N LYS A 34 -5.90 1.70 -11.61
CA LYS A 34 -7.07 0.82 -11.70
C LYS A 34 -7.82 0.70 -10.37
N LYS A 35 -7.07 0.68 -9.25
CA LYS A 35 -7.63 0.62 -7.90
C LYS A 35 -8.01 1.99 -7.33
N GLY A 36 -7.80 3.08 -8.07
CA GLY A 36 -8.13 4.44 -7.65
C GLY A 36 -7.24 5.04 -6.55
N THR A 37 -6.30 4.27 -6.00
CA THR A 37 -5.41 4.68 -4.92
C THR A 37 -4.39 5.73 -5.35
N TYR A 38 -4.02 5.80 -6.63
CA TYR A 38 -3.01 6.76 -7.08
C TYR A 38 -3.42 8.23 -6.83
N LYS A 39 -4.72 8.53 -6.87
CA LYS A 39 -5.25 9.90 -6.68
C LYS A 39 -4.92 10.50 -5.31
N THR A 40 -4.73 9.66 -4.28
CA THR A 40 -4.38 10.11 -2.93
C THR A 40 -2.88 10.31 -2.72
N TYR A 41 -2.05 9.91 -3.69
CA TYR A 41 -0.59 10.03 -3.65
C TYR A 41 -0.02 10.70 -4.91
N PRO A 42 -0.46 11.94 -5.26
CA PRO A 42 -0.10 12.60 -6.52
C PRO A 42 1.40 12.94 -6.64
N TYR A 43 2.13 12.96 -5.52
CA TYR A 43 3.57 13.21 -5.49
C TYR A 43 4.41 12.02 -5.97
N LEU A 44 3.81 10.82 -6.08
CA LEU A 44 4.52 9.59 -6.41
C LEU A 44 4.75 9.48 -7.92
N LYS A 45 6.02 9.33 -8.31
CA LYS A 45 6.44 9.17 -9.71
C LYS A 45 6.98 7.77 -9.98
N ILE A 46 6.80 7.29 -11.21
CA ILE A 46 7.42 6.05 -11.69
C ILE A 46 8.94 6.15 -11.52
N GLY A 47 9.56 5.06 -11.07
CA GLY A 47 11.00 4.98 -10.78
C GLY A 47 11.38 5.30 -9.33
N GLN A 48 10.51 5.96 -8.56
CA GLN A 48 10.75 6.21 -7.15
C GLN A 48 10.59 4.94 -6.31
N GLN A 49 11.19 4.92 -5.13
CA GLN A 49 11.11 3.80 -4.19
C GLN A 49 10.17 4.10 -3.01
N LEU A 50 9.46 3.05 -2.58
CA LEU A 50 8.58 3.07 -1.42
C LEU A 50 9.05 2.02 -0.41
N CYS A 51 8.83 2.26 0.88
CA CYS A 51 8.93 1.17 1.85
C CYS A 51 7.84 0.12 1.56
N TYR A 52 8.11 -1.14 1.92
CA TYR A 52 7.23 -2.25 1.56
C TYR A 52 5.76 -2.01 1.94
N LEU A 53 5.49 -1.52 3.15
CA LEU A 53 4.13 -1.24 3.61
C LEU A 53 3.44 -0.13 2.81
N HIS A 54 4.15 0.94 2.45
CA HIS A 54 3.57 1.99 1.59
C HIS A 54 3.28 1.46 0.19
N TYR A 55 4.19 0.66 -0.36
CA TYR A 55 3.98 0.01 -1.65
C TYR A 55 2.70 -0.84 -1.63
N LEU A 56 2.47 -1.61 -0.58
CA LEU A 56 1.24 -2.41 -0.45
C LEU A 56 0.00 -1.53 -0.40
N ARG A 57 -0.05 -0.49 0.45
CA ARG A 57 -1.22 0.39 0.56
C ARG A 57 -1.61 1.04 -0.78
N ILE A 58 -0.62 1.34 -1.62
CA ILE A 58 -0.84 2.01 -2.89
C ILE A 58 -1.14 1.00 -4.01
N VAL A 59 -0.29 -0.01 -4.18
CA VAL A 59 -0.31 -0.90 -5.35
C VAL A 59 -1.21 -2.12 -5.13
N GLU A 60 -1.27 -2.59 -3.89
CA GLU A 60 -1.96 -3.81 -3.49
C GLU A 60 -2.84 -3.57 -2.24
N PRO A 61 -3.75 -2.57 -2.25
CA PRO A 61 -4.58 -2.21 -1.09
C PRO A 61 -5.43 -3.38 -0.57
N ASP A 62 -5.72 -4.35 -1.43
CA ASP A 62 -6.53 -5.53 -1.11
C ASP A 62 -5.71 -6.70 -0.56
N ARG A 63 -4.37 -6.64 -0.65
CA ARG A 63 -3.46 -7.74 -0.23
C ARG A 63 -3.39 -7.90 1.30
N GLY A 64 -4.09 -7.06 2.06
CA GLY A 64 -4.35 -7.20 3.49
C GLY A 64 -5.84 -7.24 3.86
N GLN A 65 -6.73 -7.13 2.89
CA GLN A 65 -8.16 -7.41 3.11
C GLN A 65 -8.33 -8.93 3.12
N LYS A 66 -7.96 -9.58 4.24
CA LYS A 66 -8.78 -10.72 4.67
C LYS A 66 -10.20 -10.17 4.70
N SER A 67 -11.05 -10.67 3.81
CA SER A 67 -12.49 -10.46 3.78
C SER A 67 -13.02 -9.83 5.07
N ARG A 68 -13.17 -8.50 5.10
CA ARG A 68 -14.24 -7.92 5.90
C ARG A 68 -15.52 -8.11 5.10
N THR A 69 -15.89 -9.37 4.88
CA THR A 69 -17.32 -9.67 4.94
C THR A 69 -17.72 -9.16 6.32
N PRO A 70 -18.66 -8.22 6.47
CA PRO A 70 -19.41 -8.19 7.71
C PRO A 70 -19.94 -9.62 7.82
N GLU A 71 -19.39 -10.40 8.74
CA GLU A 71 -20.08 -11.59 9.19
C GLU A 71 -21.44 -11.06 9.64
N LEU A 72 -22.47 -11.30 8.82
CA LEU A 72 -23.86 -11.17 9.21
C LEU A 72 -24.02 -12.14 10.36
N LYS A 73 -23.63 -11.69 11.56
CA LYS A 73 -23.98 -12.33 12.82
C LYS A 73 -25.48 -12.12 12.97
N ASN A 74 -26.25 -12.97 12.30
CA ASN A 74 -27.62 -13.25 12.67
C ASN A 74 -27.57 -13.93 14.05
N TYR A 75 -27.33 -13.14 15.10
CA TYR A 75 -27.70 -13.52 16.45
C TYR A 75 -29.23 -13.41 16.50
N SER A 76 -29.91 -14.51 16.18
CA SER A 76 -31.30 -14.68 16.59
C SER A 76 -31.29 -15.02 18.07
N PHE A 77 -31.64 -14.05 18.92
CA PHE A 77 -31.88 -14.28 20.34
C PHE A 77 -33.33 -14.75 20.47
N HIS A 78 -33.56 -16.06 20.51
CA HIS A 78 -34.81 -16.59 21.05
C HIS A 78 -34.63 -16.76 22.55
N GLN A 79 -35.43 -16.00 23.30
CA GLN A 79 -35.73 -16.21 24.71
C GLN A 79 -36.49 -17.53 24.90
#